data_AF-A0A445BRX2-F1
#
_entry.id   AF-A0A445BRX2-F1
#
_cell.length_a   1.000
_cell.length_b   1.000
_cell.length_c   1.000
_cell.angle_alpha   90.00
_cell.angle_beta   90.00
_cell.angle_gamma   90.00
#
_symmetry.space_group_name_H-M   'P 1'
#
loop_
_entity.id
_entity.type
_entity.pdbx_description
1 polymer ?
#
loop_
_entity_poly.entity_id
_entity_poly.type
_entity_poly.pdbx_seq_one_letter_code
_entity_poly.pdbx_strand_id
1 'polypeptide(L)'
;MRIACPPIIGSCYYGVDPPTSEKLISNRMSGVDQIRDFIGCDSLAFLPLDSLTSSFGPHSSNFCYACFSGVYPLPLDPNAFGSGIQHASLQPHPNYQEPNIVTL
;
A
#
# COMPACT_ATOMS: atom_id res chain seq x y z
N MET A 1 -13.46 7.91 -10.41
CA MET A 1 -12.38 6.91 -10.56
C MET A 1 -12.48 5.87 -9.43
N ARG A 2 -12.31 4.59 -9.76
CA ARG A 2 -12.30 3.48 -8.78
C ARG A 2 -11.07 2.62 -9.03
N ILE A 3 -10.29 2.38 -7.99
CA ILE A 3 -9.05 1.62 -8.07
C ILE A 3 -9.31 0.24 -7.47
N ALA A 4 -9.11 -0.80 -8.28
CA ALA A 4 -9.40 -2.19 -7.90
C ALA A 4 -8.34 -2.81 -6.95
N CYS A 5 -7.47 -2.01 -6.34
CA CYS A 5 -6.54 -2.45 -5.33
C CYS A 5 -6.46 -1.44 -4.16
N PRO A 6 -5.95 -1.87 -2.99
CA PRO A 6 -5.60 -0.96 -1.90
C PRO A 6 -4.49 0.02 -2.30
N PRO A 7 -4.37 1.15 -1.60
CA PRO A 7 -3.27 2.09 -1.84
C PRO A 7 -1.92 1.40 -1.67
N ILE A 8 -1.05 1.50 -2.69
CA ILE A 8 0.33 1.01 -2.60
C ILE A 8 1.13 2.03 -1.79
N ILE A 9 1.71 1.58 -0.68
CA ILE A 9 2.52 2.39 0.25
C ILE A 9 3.98 1.92 0.36
N GLY A 10 4.28 0.72 -0.14
CA GLY A 10 5.63 0.13 -0.09
C GLY A 10 6.08 -0.37 -1.45
N SER A 11 7.39 -0.29 -1.70
CA SER A 11 8.03 -0.92 -2.86
C SER A 11 8.07 -2.44 -2.71
N CYS A 12 7.86 -3.18 -3.79
CA CYS A 12 7.96 -4.63 -3.78
C CYS A 12 9.43 -5.07 -3.78
N TYR A 13 9.78 -6.02 -2.92
CA TYR A 13 11.12 -6.64 -2.87
C TYR A 13 11.13 -8.08 -3.40
N TYR A 14 10.02 -8.54 -3.98
CA TYR A 14 9.81 -9.93 -4.40
C TYR A 14 9.66 -10.08 -5.92
N GLY A 15 10.27 -9.19 -6.69
CA GLY A 15 10.42 -9.34 -8.15
C GLY A 15 9.45 -8.54 -9.01
N VAL A 16 8.68 -7.61 -8.42
CA VAL A 16 7.97 -6.56 -9.17
C VAL A 16 8.78 -5.27 -9.02
N ASP A 17 8.83 -4.42 -10.05
CA ASP A 17 9.58 -3.15 -10.07
C ASP A 17 8.66 -1.91 -9.91
N PRO A 18 8.05 -1.68 -8.74
CA PRO A 18 7.39 -0.41 -8.46
C PRO A 18 8.44 0.65 -8.12
N PRO A 19 8.10 1.94 -8.30
CA PRO A 19 8.99 3.02 -7.90
C PRO A 19 9.27 2.99 -6.38
N THR A 20 10.30 3.72 -5.95
CA THR A 20 10.65 3.87 -4.53
C THR A 20 9.46 4.41 -3.72
N SER A 21 9.37 4.04 -2.44
CA SER A 21 8.25 4.44 -1.57
C SER A 21 7.98 5.95 -1.59
N GLU A 22 9.02 6.78 -1.64
CA GLU A 22 8.91 8.26 -1.69
C GLU A 22 8.25 8.79 -2.98
N LYS A 23 8.29 8.02 -4.07
CA LYS A 23 7.70 8.38 -5.36
C LYS A 23 6.25 7.91 -5.47
N LEU A 24 5.77 7.07 -4.57
CA LEU A 24 4.38 6.62 -4.55
C LEU A 24 3.44 7.77 -4.15
N ILE A 25 2.40 8.00 -4.94
CA ILE A 25 1.42 9.08 -4.68
C ILE A 25 0.75 8.92 -3.31
N SER A 26 0.47 7.67 -2.90
CA SER A 26 -0.13 7.34 -1.60
C SER A 26 0.74 7.75 -0.41
N ASN A 27 2.06 7.89 -0.60
CA ASN A 27 2.99 8.33 0.45
C ASN A 27 3.27 9.83 0.39
N ARG A 28 3.06 10.46 -0.77
CA ARG A 28 3.27 11.91 -0.95
C ARG A 28 2.05 12.74 -0.52
N MET A 29 0.89 12.12 -0.38
CA MET A 29 -0.38 12.79 -0.08
C MET A 29 -1.02 12.18 1.16
N SER A 30 -1.57 13.02 2.04
CA SER A 30 -2.10 12.59 3.34
C SER A 30 -3.49 11.94 3.28
N GLY A 31 -4.00 11.59 2.09
CA GLY A 31 -5.30 10.94 1.97
C GLY A 31 -5.91 10.94 0.57
N VAL A 32 -7.02 10.23 0.41
CA VAL A 32 -7.73 10.01 -0.85
C VAL A 32 -8.22 11.31 -1.49
N ASP A 33 -8.63 12.30 -0.69
CA ASP A 33 -9.13 13.58 -1.22
C ASP A 33 -8.04 14.38 -1.94
N GLN A 34 -6.82 14.42 -1.39
CA GLN A 34 -5.70 15.08 -2.06
C GLN A 34 -5.32 14.35 -3.36
N ILE A 35 -5.37 13.01 -3.36
CA ILE A 35 -5.11 12.21 -4.55
C ILE A 35 -6.21 12.46 -5.61
N ARG A 36 -7.47 12.55 -5.19
CA ARG A 36 -8.63 12.88 -6.05
C ARG A 36 -8.43 14.23 -6.73
N ASP A 37 -8.08 15.25 -5.97
CA ASP A 37 -7.85 16.61 -6.48
C ASP A 37 -6.63 16.67 -7.41
N PHE A 38 -5.54 16.00 -7.05
CA PHE A 38 -4.35 15.92 -7.90
C PHE A 38 -4.61 15.25 -9.25
N ILE A 39 -5.41 14.17 -9.25
CA ILE A 39 -5.79 13.46 -10.48
C ILE A 39 -6.85 14.27 -11.27
N GLY A 40 -7.65 15.10 -10.59
CA GLY A 40 -8.71 15.91 -11.21
C GLY A 40 -9.98 15.12 -11.53
N CYS A 41 -10.36 14.16 -10.68
CA CYS A 41 -11.60 13.39 -10.86
C CYS A 41 -12.69 13.78 -9.85
N ASP A 42 -13.96 13.58 -10.20
CA ASP A 42 -15.10 13.98 -9.35
C ASP A 42 -15.17 13.18 -8.04
N SER A 43 -14.78 11.90 -8.10
CA SER A 43 -14.68 11.04 -6.92
C SER A 43 -13.57 10.00 -7.11
N LEU A 44 -12.95 9.59 -6.01
CA LEU A 44 -11.93 8.56 -5.97
C LEU A 44 -12.22 7.60 -4.81
N ALA A 45 -12.03 6.30 -5.04
CA ALA A 45 -12.01 5.30 -3.97
C ALA A 45 -11.05 4.16 -4.34
N PHE A 46 -10.38 3.64 -3.32
CA PHE A 46 -9.55 2.44 -3.40
C PHE A 46 -10.31 1.25 -2.79
N LEU A 47 -9.93 0.04 -3.20
CA LEU A 47 -10.42 -1.17 -2.55
C LEU A 47 -9.84 -1.26 -1.13
N PRO A 48 -10.65 -1.37 -0.06
CA PRO A 48 -10.13 -1.53 1.29
C PRO A 48 -9.30 -2.81 1.41
N LEU A 49 -8.19 -2.76 2.17
CA LEU A 49 -7.33 -3.92 2.36
C LEU A 49 -8.11 -5.09 2.99
N ASP A 50 -8.94 -4.82 4.00
CA ASP A 50 -9.75 -5.84 4.67
C ASP A 50 -10.79 -6.49 3.75
N SER A 51 -11.34 -5.72 2.80
CA SER A 51 -12.24 -6.28 1.78
C SER A 51 -11.49 -7.20 0.81
N LEU A 52 -10.27 -6.81 0.41
CA LEU A 52 -9.40 -7.63 -0.41
C LEU A 52 -9.02 -8.93 0.33
N THR A 53 -8.54 -8.85 1.57
CA THR A 53 -8.13 -10.04 2.33
C THR A 53 -9.30 -10.99 2.59
N SER A 54 -10.46 -10.46 2.96
CA SER A 54 -11.68 -11.24 3.21
C SER A 54 -12.19 -11.98 1.96
N SER A 55 -11.95 -11.43 0.76
CA SER A 55 -12.36 -12.07 -0.50
C SER A 55 -11.67 -13.41 -0.76
N PHE A 56 -10.49 -13.64 -0.17
CA PHE A 56 -9.76 -14.91 -0.25
C PHE A 56 -10.19 -15.93 0.82
N GLY A 57 -11.08 -15.54 1.74
CA GLY A 57 -11.64 -16.41 2.78
C GLY A 57 -10.54 -17.10 3.63
N PRO A 58 -10.62 -18.43 3.83
CA PRO A 58 -9.64 -19.18 4.64
C PRO A 58 -8.19 -19.12 4.14
N HIS A 59 -7.98 -18.68 2.89
CA HIS A 59 -6.65 -18.62 2.27
C HIS A 59 -6.01 -17.24 2.37
N SER A 60 -6.64 -16.27 3.05
CA SER A 60 -6.13 -14.90 3.17
C SER A 60 -4.69 -14.84 3.69
N SER A 61 -4.32 -15.71 4.64
CA SER A 61 -2.95 -15.78 5.19
C SER A 61 -1.89 -16.30 4.21
N ASN A 62 -2.28 -16.83 3.05
CA ASN A 62 -1.36 -17.42 2.08
C ASN A 62 -0.80 -16.40 1.07
N PHE A 63 -1.22 -15.14 1.15
CA PHE A 63 -0.83 -14.09 0.22
C PHE A 63 0.06 -13.04 0.87
N CYS A 64 0.91 -12.42 0.05
CA CYS A 64 1.72 -11.28 0.46
C CYS A 64 0.93 -9.98 0.30
N TYR A 65 0.88 -9.17 1.37
CA TYR A 65 0.26 -7.84 1.38
C TYR A 65 1.25 -6.71 1.68
N ALA A 66 2.56 -6.97 1.56
CA ALA A 66 3.61 -6.07 2.02
C ALA A 66 3.56 -4.69 1.35
N CYS A 67 3.20 -4.63 0.06
CA CYS A 67 3.09 -3.37 -0.67
C CYS A 67 1.96 -2.45 -0.15
N PHE A 68 0.96 -3.02 0.54
CA PHE A 68 -0.19 -2.29 1.11
C PHE A 68 -0.10 -2.09 2.62
N SER A 69 0.56 -3.00 3.33
CA SER A 69 0.66 -3.01 4.80
C SER A 69 2.01 -2.52 5.33
N GLY A 70 3.06 -2.55 4.49
CA GLY A 70 4.45 -2.35 4.92
C GLY A 70 5.06 -3.56 5.63
N VAL A 71 4.30 -4.63 5.88
CA VAL A 71 4.76 -5.81 6.61
C VAL A 71 5.31 -6.85 5.64
N TYR A 72 6.63 -7.02 5.64
CA TYR A 72 7.33 -7.97 4.78
C TYR A 72 7.50 -9.32 5.51
N PRO A 73 6.92 -10.42 4.98
CA PRO A 73 6.96 -11.73 5.65
C PRO A 73 8.34 -12.38 5.59
N LEU A 74 9.19 -11.97 4.65
CA LEU A 74 10.56 -12.46 4.51
C LEU A 74 11.56 -11.37 4.91
N PRO A 75 12.67 -11.75 5.57
CA PRO A 75 13.75 -10.82 5.87
C PRO A 75 14.27 -10.20 4.56
N LEU A 76 14.45 -8.89 4.58
CA LEU A 76 15.03 -8.16 3.47
C LEU A 76 16.53 -8.15 3.64
N ASP A 77 17.27 -8.48 2.57
CA ASP A 77 18.71 -8.32 2.55
C ASP A 77 19.03 -6.82 2.37
N PRO A 78 19.65 -6.16 3.36
CA PRO A 78 19.97 -4.74 3.28
C PRO A 78 20.98 -4.40 2.17
N ASN A 79 21.70 -5.39 1.63
CA ASN A 79 22.66 -5.22 0.54
C ASN A 79 22.10 -5.60 -0.83
N ALA A 80 20.98 -6.33 -0.90
CA ALA A 80 20.36 -6.74 -2.17
C ALA A 80 19.56 -5.61 -2.83
N PHE A 81 19.19 -4.59 -2.05
CA PHE A 81 18.38 -3.47 -2.49
C PHE A 81 19.13 -2.17 -2.14
N GLY A 82 19.28 -1.25 -3.10
CA GLY A 82 20.14 -0.06 -2.98
C GLY A 82 19.96 0.73 -1.68
N SER A 83 21.00 1.46 -1.28
CA SER A 83 21.33 2.07 0.02
C SER A 83 20.30 2.99 0.73
N GLY A 84 19.02 2.93 0.39
CA GLY A 84 17.91 3.66 1.02
C GLY A 84 16.97 2.83 1.90
N ILE A 85 17.23 1.52 2.09
CA ILE A 85 16.37 0.66 2.90
C ILE A 85 16.73 0.82 4.38
N GLN A 86 16.29 1.91 5.01
CA GLN A 86 16.22 1.95 6.47
C GLN A 86 15.11 1.00 6.89
N HIS A 87 15.51 -0.12 7.50
CA HIS A 87 14.68 -1.06 8.27
C HIS A 87 13.19 -0.83 8.09
N ALA A 88 12.55 -1.57 7.18
CA ALA A 88 11.11 -1.76 7.25
C ALA A 88 10.83 -2.41 8.61
N SER A 89 10.53 -1.57 9.61
CA SER A 89 10.03 -2.00 10.89
C SER A 89 8.85 -2.93 10.60
N LEU A 90 8.71 -4.01 11.35
CA LEU A 90 7.50 -4.85 11.35
C LEU A 90 6.26 -4.09 11.90
N GLN A 91 6.24 -2.77 11.77
CA GLN A 91 5.23 -1.86 12.28
C GLN A 91 4.47 -1.24 11.09
N PRO A 92 3.15 -1.08 11.19
CA PRO A 92 2.35 -0.35 10.21
C PRO A 92 2.94 1.04 9.93
N HIS A 93 2.86 1.50 8.67
CA HIS A 93 3.36 2.81 8.29
C HIS A 93 2.64 3.92 9.09
N PRO A 94 3.36 4.84 9.75
CA PRO A 94 2.80 5.76 10.75
C PRO A 94 1.77 6.77 10.20
N ASN A 95 1.72 6.96 8.88
CA ASN A 95 0.76 7.86 8.22
C ASN A 95 -0.43 7.14 7.58
N TYR A 96 -0.58 5.82 7.76
CA TYR A 96 -1.76 5.11 7.27
C TYR A 96 -2.94 5.38 8.21
N GLN A 97 -3.89 6.18 7.74
CA GLN A 97 -5.24 6.23 8.30
C GLN A 97 -6.17 5.45 7.38
N GLU A 98 -6.92 4.51 7.94
CA GLU A 98 -8.02 3.84 7.24
C GLU A 98 -8.89 4.92 6.57
N PRO A 99 -9.05 4.90 5.22
CA PRO A 99 -9.89 5.88 4.56
C PRO A 99 -11.31 5.73 5.10
N ASN A 100 -11.98 6.85 5.40
CA ASN A 100 -13.40 6.83 5.79
C ASN A 100 -14.21 6.17 4.66
N ILE A 101 -14.57 4.90 4.86
CA ILE A 101 -15.36 4.12 3.91
C ILE A 101 -16.80 4.66 3.98
N VAL A 102 -17.17 5.45 2.97
CA VAL A 102 -18.58 5.54 2.57
C VAL A 102 -18.91 4.18 1.95
N THR A 103 -19.47 3.30 2.77
CA THR A 103 -20.00 2.01 2.32
C THR A 103 -21.16 2.34 1.37
N LEU A 104 -21.07 1.91 0.11
CA LEU A 104 -22.21 1.92 -0.81
C LEU A 104 -23.14 0.75 -0.50
#